data_AF-A0A9P1DRA9-F1
#
_entry.id   AF-A0A9P1DRA9-F1
#
_cell.length_a   1.000
_cell.length_b   1.000
_cell.length_c   1.000
_cell.angle_alpha   90.00
_cell.angle_beta   90.00
_cell.angle_gamma   90.00
#
_symmetry.space_group_name_H-M   'P 1'
#
loop_
_entity.id
_entity.type
_entity.pdbx_description
1 polymer ?
#
loop_
_entity_poly.entity_id
_entity_poly.type
_entity_poly.pdbx_seq_one_letter_code
_entity_poly.pdbx_strand_id
1 'polypeptide(L)'
;LSVHYLTKDFLLLLEGEGLGKRNSINEIEERVIRGKSSKTLCPRDSSLGSAFVDAVEGEENVGPATHMLSYTWKYAIGDIADSLEHWSRASFLDPKEVYIWMCWACVNQHRVQEMRRKGEVVPFEEFKEVFEGRVKSIGKIVALMMPWHAPAYLERSWCMLELHTAIQLGTACELTILMPPKEEEQWTMSLMNGAGFEQIYTTRREASISSARASVPADQENILRLVDSGQGRRLFDAQLKRHLQSWFLHSASKHVQELPLKMLKACSQVGKLLSAFSSLDEAASILDFGLSTKTSLITWHAQSQQSRDEMAIDVGNIWHERGWIEHKRGLHQSATEFYTTGLDELRQLGASDSIAGCKLLRARARALVRDEPDEFFSDHCPPATDLEKALRDMQAALEILKGHGLQDTEEGAKTYNNLGLLHSLRSDFAVSAEMFEAAGRVRTLTGTLKMPMNARRLYNFGSMRLKQGRIAREALQEKAVSDAQYVSQTATEDSQFFTQAAELLREAVDILEEYEFKDDLAALCQQKLAWIAKSMSQADLPPKETRLVSPQLEIQLELH
;
A
#
# COMPACT_ATOMS: atom_id res chain seq x y z
N LEU A 1 -26.75 20.55 -12.17
CA LEU A 1 -27.88 20.12 -11.32
C LEU A 1 -27.47 20.26 -9.88
N SER A 2 -28.33 20.76 -8.99
CA SER A 2 -27.99 20.81 -7.57
C SER A 2 -27.91 19.39 -6.97
N VAL A 3 -27.13 19.23 -5.89
CA VAL A 3 -27.11 17.98 -5.12
C VAL A 3 -28.50 17.69 -4.52
N HIS A 4 -29.23 18.73 -4.12
CA HIS A 4 -30.62 18.62 -3.68
C HIS A 4 -31.52 17.95 -4.73
N TYR A 5 -31.53 18.44 -5.97
CA TYR A 5 -32.34 17.88 -7.05
C TYR A 5 -31.99 16.41 -7.33
N LEU A 6 -30.69 16.09 -7.36
CA LEU A 6 -30.21 14.72 -7.59
C LEU A 6 -30.70 13.73 -6.53
N THR A 7 -30.80 14.17 -5.28
CA THR A 7 -31.11 13.32 -4.11
C THR A 7 -32.60 13.27 -3.79
N LYS A 8 -33.40 14.16 -4.41
CA LYS A 8 -34.85 14.25 -4.24
C LYS A 8 -35.53 14.01 -5.58
N ASP A 9 -35.75 15.07 -6.35
CA ASP A 9 -36.62 15.05 -7.53
C ASP A 9 -36.15 14.09 -8.62
N PHE A 10 -34.84 13.96 -8.85
CA PHE A 10 -34.32 13.05 -9.87
C PHE A 10 -34.57 11.57 -9.52
N LEU A 11 -34.51 11.22 -8.24
CA LEU A 11 -34.82 9.85 -7.79
C LEU A 11 -36.31 9.56 -7.91
N LEU A 12 -37.18 10.53 -7.62
CA LEU A 12 -38.62 10.41 -7.86
C LEU A 12 -38.94 10.25 -9.36
N LEU A 13 -38.22 10.98 -10.22
CA LEU A 13 -38.35 10.83 -11.67
C LEU A 13 -37.97 9.41 -12.13
N LEU A 14 -36.92 8.82 -11.55
CA LEU A 14 -36.52 7.44 -11.83
C LEU A 14 -37.59 6.42 -11.40
N GLU A 15 -38.13 6.59 -10.19
CA GLU A 15 -39.19 5.73 -9.66
C GLU A 15 -40.45 5.78 -10.52
N GLY A 16 -40.82 6.97 -11.04
CA GLY A 16 -41.93 7.14 -11.98
C GLY A 16 -41.79 6.34 -13.28
N GLU A 17 -40.54 6.02 -13.67
CA GLU A 17 -40.22 5.19 -14.85
C GLU A 17 -40.00 3.71 -14.49
N GLY A 18 -40.27 3.30 -13.26
CA GLY A 18 -40.05 1.93 -12.77
C GLY A 18 -38.57 1.56 -12.61
N LEU A 19 -37.70 2.56 -12.47
CA LEU A 19 -36.27 2.43 -12.22
C LEU A 19 -35.97 2.86 -10.77
N GLY A 20 -34.74 2.68 -10.31
CA GLY A 20 -34.38 3.07 -8.95
C GLY A 20 -32.90 3.33 -8.74
N LYS A 21 -32.53 3.57 -7.49
CA LYS A 21 -31.16 3.94 -7.06
C LYS A 21 -30.06 3.01 -7.58
N ARG A 22 -30.35 1.73 -7.82
CA ARG A 22 -29.37 0.73 -8.27
C ARG A 22 -29.06 0.81 -9.76
N ASN A 23 -29.87 1.52 -10.54
CA ASN A 23 -29.66 1.60 -11.97
C ASN A 23 -28.46 2.49 -12.31
N SER A 24 -27.66 2.02 -13.27
CA SER A 24 -26.51 2.76 -13.76
C SER A 24 -26.92 3.88 -14.72
N ILE A 25 -26.04 4.86 -14.94
CA ILE A 25 -26.29 5.92 -15.93
C ILE A 25 -26.57 5.34 -17.33
N ASN A 26 -25.87 4.25 -17.70
CA ASN A 26 -26.12 3.56 -18.98
C ASN A 26 -27.55 3.03 -19.11
N GLU A 27 -28.13 2.52 -18.01
CA GLU A 27 -29.47 1.92 -18.01
C GLU A 27 -30.58 2.97 -18.06
N ILE A 28 -30.33 4.15 -17.48
CA ILE A 28 -31.34 5.22 -17.39
C ILE A 28 -31.25 6.23 -18.55
N GLU A 29 -30.19 6.18 -19.36
CA GLU A 29 -29.90 7.14 -20.43
C GLU A 29 -31.08 7.33 -21.38
N GLU A 30 -31.57 6.24 -21.97
CA GLU A 30 -32.57 6.34 -23.01
C GLU A 30 -33.93 6.75 -22.44
N ARG A 31 -34.39 6.02 -21.42
CA ARG A 31 -35.74 6.14 -20.88
C ARG A 31 -35.95 7.40 -20.05
N VAL A 32 -34.94 7.81 -19.27
CA VAL A 32 -35.07 8.91 -18.32
C VAL A 32 -34.37 10.15 -18.83
N ILE A 33 -33.08 10.05 -19.17
CA ILE A 33 -32.26 11.21 -19.54
C ILE A 33 -32.74 11.80 -20.88
N ARG A 34 -32.76 11.00 -21.95
CA ARG A 34 -33.33 11.42 -23.24
C ARG A 34 -34.84 11.49 -23.21
N GLY A 35 -35.52 10.58 -22.51
CA GLY A 35 -36.98 10.60 -22.38
C GLY A 35 -37.52 11.94 -21.86
N LYS A 36 -36.97 12.45 -20.75
CA LYS A 36 -37.38 13.72 -20.13
C LYS A 36 -37.12 14.95 -21.02
N SER A 37 -36.01 14.95 -21.77
CA SER A 37 -35.57 16.08 -22.60
C SER A 37 -36.03 16.02 -24.07
N SER A 38 -36.74 14.95 -24.46
CA SER A 38 -37.11 14.66 -25.85
C SER A 38 -37.98 15.73 -26.52
N LYS A 39 -38.84 16.40 -25.74
CA LYS A 39 -39.79 17.42 -26.22
C LYS A 39 -39.28 18.86 -26.03
N THR A 40 -38.11 19.03 -25.45
CA THR A 40 -37.50 20.34 -25.20
C THR A 40 -36.65 20.74 -26.39
N LEU A 41 -36.81 21.98 -26.87
CA LEU A 41 -35.93 22.53 -27.91
C LEU A 41 -34.55 22.79 -27.32
N CYS A 42 -33.50 22.32 -27.98
CA CYS A 42 -32.14 22.57 -27.53
C CYS A 42 -31.78 24.05 -27.72
N PRO A 43 -31.31 24.75 -26.68
CA PRO A 43 -30.95 26.17 -26.78
C PRO A 43 -29.73 26.42 -27.67
N ARG A 44 -28.96 25.38 -28.02
CA ARG A 44 -27.71 25.50 -28.79
C ARG A 44 -27.92 25.39 -30.30
N ASP A 45 -28.87 24.57 -30.75
CA ASP A 45 -29.12 24.27 -32.17
C ASP A 45 -30.59 24.44 -32.60
N SER A 46 -31.47 24.85 -31.68
CA SER A 46 -32.92 25.02 -31.90
C SER A 46 -33.68 23.76 -32.36
N SER A 47 -33.07 22.58 -32.28
CA SER A 47 -33.68 21.31 -32.66
C SER A 47 -34.33 20.60 -31.47
N LEU A 48 -35.34 19.76 -31.72
CA LEU A 48 -35.99 18.95 -30.67
C LEU A 48 -35.00 17.95 -30.05
N GLY A 49 -35.05 17.80 -28.73
CA GLY A 49 -34.13 16.98 -27.94
C GLY A 49 -32.97 17.82 -27.41
N SER A 50 -33.08 18.30 -26.17
CA SER A 50 -32.07 19.12 -25.49
C SER A 50 -31.13 18.28 -24.61
N ALA A 51 -30.09 18.90 -24.05
CA ALA A 51 -29.43 18.27 -22.90
C ALA A 51 -30.43 18.17 -21.74
N PHE A 52 -30.27 17.18 -20.87
CA PHE A 52 -31.20 16.97 -19.76
C PHE A 52 -31.31 18.20 -18.87
N VAL A 53 -30.17 18.85 -18.59
CA VAL A 53 -30.12 20.06 -17.76
C VAL A 53 -30.97 21.21 -18.31
N ASP A 54 -31.15 21.28 -19.63
CA ASP A 54 -31.96 22.33 -20.27
C ASP A 54 -33.48 22.07 -20.13
N ALA A 55 -33.88 20.87 -19.66
CA ALA A 55 -35.26 20.48 -19.41
C ALA A 55 -35.63 20.50 -17.90
N VAL A 56 -34.73 21.00 -17.05
CA VAL A 56 -34.94 21.16 -15.61
C VAL A 56 -35.17 22.64 -15.32
N GLU A 57 -36.10 22.92 -14.41
CA GLU A 57 -36.49 24.27 -13.99
C GLU A 57 -36.37 24.41 -12.47
N GLY A 58 -36.27 25.65 -11.99
CA GLY A 58 -36.16 26.00 -10.58
C GLY A 58 -34.73 26.31 -10.16
N GLU A 59 -34.55 27.44 -9.46
CA GLU A 59 -33.24 27.91 -9.01
C GLU A 59 -32.57 26.90 -8.07
N GLU A 60 -33.33 26.26 -7.18
CA GLU A 60 -32.81 25.21 -6.30
C GLU A 60 -32.43 23.89 -7.02
N ASN A 61 -32.73 23.76 -8.31
CA ASN A 61 -32.55 22.53 -9.08
C ASN A 61 -31.42 22.62 -10.11
N VAL A 62 -31.31 23.78 -10.77
CA VAL A 62 -30.39 24.00 -11.87
C VAL A 62 -29.78 25.39 -11.79
N GLY A 63 -28.47 25.45 -12.03
CA GLY A 63 -27.69 26.67 -11.95
C GLY A 63 -26.28 26.46 -12.51
N PRO A 64 -25.44 27.52 -12.55
CA PRO A 64 -24.04 27.42 -12.94
C PRO A 64 -23.30 26.40 -12.07
N ALA A 65 -22.51 25.53 -12.69
CA ALA A 65 -21.81 24.48 -11.96
C ALA A 65 -20.74 25.05 -11.01
N THR A 66 -20.79 24.65 -9.75
CA THR A 66 -19.77 24.95 -8.74
C THR A 66 -18.68 23.88 -8.71
N HIS A 67 -19.01 22.64 -9.11
CA HIS A 67 -18.09 21.51 -9.17
C HIS A 67 -18.36 20.65 -10.41
N MET A 68 -17.32 19.99 -10.90
CA MET A 68 -17.40 18.96 -11.93
C MET A 68 -17.33 17.58 -11.28
N LEU A 69 -18.28 16.70 -11.58
CA LEU A 69 -18.16 15.29 -11.22
C LEU A 69 -17.45 14.52 -12.33
N SER A 70 -16.32 13.92 -11.99
CA SER A 70 -15.62 12.92 -12.79
C SER A 70 -15.98 11.54 -12.26
N TYR A 71 -16.55 10.69 -13.12
CA TYR A 71 -17.13 9.40 -12.74
C TYR A 71 -17.34 8.52 -13.98
N THR A 72 -17.65 7.23 -13.78
CA THR A 72 -18.02 6.32 -14.87
C THR A 72 -19.53 6.07 -14.94
N TRP A 73 -20.06 5.94 -16.15
CA TRP A 73 -21.49 5.68 -16.40
C TRP A 73 -21.96 4.29 -15.94
N LYS A 74 -21.01 3.40 -15.57
CA LYS A 74 -21.32 2.12 -14.92
C LYS A 74 -21.83 2.29 -13.48
N TYR A 75 -21.59 3.44 -12.86
CA TYR A 75 -22.00 3.68 -11.48
C TYR A 75 -23.51 3.84 -11.36
N ALA A 76 -24.05 3.29 -10.28
CA ALA A 76 -25.43 3.44 -9.91
C ALA A 76 -25.70 4.90 -9.52
N ILE A 77 -26.85 5.42 -9.94
CA ILE A 77 -27.22 6.81 -9.63
C ILE A 77 -27.35 7.07 -8.13
N GLY A 78 -27.82 6.07 -7.37
CA GLY A 78 -27.92 6.14 -5.91
C GLY A 78 -26.56 6.34 -5.27
N ASP A 79 -25.53 5.61 -5.71
CA ASP A 79 -24.18 5.77 -5.17
C ASP A 79 -23.62 7.17 -5.50
N ILE A 80 -23.91 7.73 -6.68
CA ILE A 80 -23.52 9.11 -7.03
C ILE A 80 -24.22 10.12 -6.12
N ALA A 81 -25.55 10.02 -6.00
CA ALA A 81 -26.36 10.95 -5.21
C ALA A 81 -26.00 10.90 -3.72
N ASP A 82 -25.93 9.70 -3.14
CA ASP A 82 -25.62 9.50 -1.73
C ASP A 82 -24.20 9.98 -1.40
N SER A 83 -23.22 9.78 -2.31
CA SER A 83 -21.84 10.29 -2.15
C SER A 83 -21.79 11.81 -2.13
N LEU A 84 -22.48 12.47 -3.07
CA LEU A 84 -22.51 13.93 -3.17
C LEU A 84 -23.26 14.56 -1.99
N GLU A 85 -24.36 13.94 -1.52
CA GLU A 85 -25.08 14.39 -0.33
C GLU A 85 -24.21 14.29 0.91
N HIS A 86 -23.56 13.13 1.11
CA HIS A 86 -22.67 12.90 2.23
C HIS A 86 -21.51 13.90 2.23
N TRP A 87 -20.83 14.06 1.09
CA TRP A 87 -19.73 15.01 0.94
C TRP A 87 -20.16 16.47 1.18
N SER A 88 -21.32 16.89 0.65
CA SER A 88 -21.82 18.26 0.86
C SER A 88 -22.03 18.54 2.35
N ARG A 89 -22.66 17.61 3.07
CA ARG A 89 -22.88 17.74 4.52
C ARG A 89 -21.56 17.72 5.30
N ALA A 90 -20.65 16.80 4.99
CA ALA A 90 -19.35 16.71 5.66
C ALA A 90 -18.48 17.96 5.43
N SER A 91 -18.70 18.66 4.31
CA SER A 91 -18.00 19.89 3.96
C SER A 91 -18.75 21.16 4.40
N PHE A 92 -19.84 21.01 5.17
CA PHE A 92 -20.72 22.12 5.61
C PHE A 92 -21.28 22.97 4.46
N LEU A 93 -21.51 22.36 3.30
CA LEU A 93 -22.11 22.97 2.12
C LEU A 93 -23.62 22.72 2.11
N ASP A 94 -24.41 23.70 1.67
CA ASP A 94 -25.84 23.51 1.42
C ASP A 94 -26.05 22.75 0.09
N PRO A 95 -26.66 21.54 0.11
CA PRO A 95 -26.92 20.78 -1.12
C PRO A 95 -27.74 21.52 -2.19
N LYS A 96 -28.49 22.56 -1.82
CA LYS A 96 -29.22 23.42 -2.77
C LYS A 96 -28.31 24.37 -3.54
N GLU A 97 -27.20 24.78 -2.93
CA GLU A 97 -26.21 25.72 -3.50
C GLU A 97 -25.01 25.01 -4.15
N VAL A 98 -24.95 23.67 -4.07
CA VAL A 98 -23.92 22.86 -4.71
C VAL A 98 -24.41 22.33 -6.06
N TYR A 99 -24.02 22.99 -7.15
CA TYR A 99 -24.38 22.60 -8.51
C TYR A 99 -23.28 21.77 -9.16
N ILE A 100 -23.61 20.53 -9.52
CA ILE A 100 -22.69 19.58 -10.12
C ILE A 100 -22.88 19.57 -11.64
N TRP A 101 -21.78 19.74 -12.36
CA TRP A 101 -21.68 19.40 -13.79
C TRP A 101 -21.47 17.90 -13.93
N MET A 102 -22.37 17.23 -14.65
CA MET A 102 -22.25 15.81 -15.00
C MET A 102 -22.44 15.66 -16.49
N CYS A 103 -21.56 14.91 -17.14
CA CYS A 103 -21.60 14.77 -18.59
C CYS A 103 -22.90 14.16 -19.11
N TRP A 104 -23.53 13.25 -18.36
CA TRP A 104 -24.84 12.69 -18.71
C TRP A 104 -25.94 13.77 -18.80
N ALA A 105 -25.87 14.80 -17.94
CA ALA A 105 -26.89 15.83 -17.83
C ALA A 105 -26.64 17.02 -18.76
N CYS A 106 -25.36 17.40 -18.94
CA CYS A 106 -24.97 18.64 -19.61
C CYS A 106 -24.57 18.44 -21.07
N VAL A 107 -24.17 17.23 -21.48
CA VAL A 107 -23.94 16.91 -22.90
C VAL A 107 -25.27 16.47 -23.51
N ASN A 108 -25.60 16.99 -24.69
CA ASN A 108 -26.83 16.64 -25.39
C ASN A 108 -26.74 15.22 -25.97
N GLN A 109 -27.24 14.24 -25.20
CA GLN A 109 -27.20 12.83 -25.59
C GLN A 109 -28.02 12.52 -26.84
N HIS A 110 -29.02 13.34 -27.20
CA HIS A 110 -29.75 13.14 -28.46
C HIS A 110 -28.80 13.26 -29.65
N ARG A 111 -27.93 14.27 -29.68
CA ARG A 111 -26.97 14.48 -30.77
C ARG A 111 -25.91 13.39 -30.83
N VAL A 112 -25.41 12.96 -29.66
CA VAL A 112 -24.46 11.84 -29.56
C VAL A 112 -25.08 10.55 -30.15
N GLN A 113 -26.33 10.24 -29.80
CA GLN A 113 -26.99 9.03 -30.29
C GLN A 113 -27.42 9.14 -31.76
N GLU A 114 -27.78 10.33 -32.24
CA GLU A 114 -28.06 10.56 -33.67
C GLU A 114 -26.83 10.30 -34.54
N MET A 115 -25.65 10.78 -34.14
CA MET A 115 -24.40 10.47 -34.84
C MET A 115 -24.12 8.96 -34.82
N ARG A 116 -24.24 8.32 -33.64
CA ARG A 116 -24.05 6.86 -33.52
C ARG A 116 -24.99 6.06 -34.42
N ARG A 117 -26.26 6.47 -34.53
CA ARG A 117 -27.23 5.83 -35.45
C ARG A 117 -26.85 5.98 -36.92
N LYS A 118 -26.08 7.01 -37.28
CA LYS A 118 -25.51 7.18 -38.62
C LYS A 118 -24.20 6.43 -38.83
N GLY A 119 -23.70 5.71 -37.81
CA GLY A 119 -22.38 5.06 -37.84
C GLY A 119 -21.22 6.03 -37.60
N GLU A 120 -21.52 7.24 -37.15
CA GLU A 120 -20.53 8.28 -36.84
C GLU A 120 -20.25 8.32 -35.34
N VAL A 121 -19.10 8.87 -34.96
CA VAL A 121 -18.74 9.17 -33.56
C VAL A 121 -18.52 10.66 -33.41
N VAL A 122 -18.80 11.19 -32.22
CA VAL A 122 -18.45 12.58 -31.91
C VAL A 122 -16.93 12.72 -32.03
N PRO A 123 -16.42 13.74 -32.75
CA PRO A 123 -14.99 13.94 -32.90
C PRO A 123 -14.27 14.08 -31.55
N PHE A 124 -13.06 13.53 -31.47
CA PHE A 124 -12.25 13.57 -30.25
C PHE A 124 -12.04 14.99 -29.72
N GLU A 125 -11.71 15.96 -30.60
CA GLU A 125 -11.46 17.34 -30.17
C GLU A 125 -12.71 18.01 -29.59
N GLU A 126 -13.91 17.69 -30.10
CA GLU A 126 -15.15 18.23 -29.55
C GLU A 126 -15.38 17.76 -28.12
N PHE A 127 -15.20 16.46 -27.85
CA PHE A 127 -15.27 15.95 -26.48
C PHE A 127 -14.14 16.44 -25.61
N LYS A 128 -12.90 16.48 -26.11
CA LYS A 128 -11.75 16.99 -25.37
C LYS A 128 -11.96 18.45 -24.94
N GLU A 129 -12.43 19.31 -25.84
CA GLU A 129 -12.76 20.71 -25.53
C GLU A 129 -13.82 20.82 -24.43
N VAL A 130 -14.85 19.96 -24.47
CA VAL A 130 -15.87 19.92 -23.42
C VAL A 130 -15.27 19.47 -22.09
N PHE A 131 -14.57 18.34 -22.04
CA PHE A 131 -14.10 17.76 -20.77
C PHE A 131 -12.95 18.57 -20.16
N GLU A 132 -11.88 18.83 -20.90
CA GLU A 132 -10.77 19.66 -20.39
C GLU A 132 -11.22 21.09 -20.12
N GLY A 133 -12.05 21.65 -21.01
CA GLY A 133 -12.57 23.00 -20.86
C GLY A 133 -13.37 23.16 -19.57
N ARG A 134 -14.15 22.14 -19.17
CA ARG A 134 -14.92 22.18 -17.92
C ARG A 134 -14.05 22.02 -16.69
N VAL A 135 -13.03 21.15 -16.72
CA VAL A 135 -12.04 21.08 -15.63
C VAL A 135 -11.37 22.44 -15.43
N LYS A 136 -10.91 23.07 -16.52
CA LYS A 136 -10.26 24.39 -16.52
C LYS A 136 -11.19 25.52 -16.07
N SER A 137 -12.44 25.54 -16.55
CA SER A 137 -13.36 26.65 -16.28
C SER A 137 -14.02 26.58 -14.90
N ILE A 138 -14.32 25.37 -14.41
CA ILE A 138 -14.97 25.17 -13.10
C ILE A 138 -13.91 25.23 -12.00
N GLY A 139 -12.71 24.68 -12.23
CA GLY A 139 -11.60 24.73 -11.28
C GLY A 139 -11.80 23.88 -10.02
N LYS A 140 -12.90 23.12 -9.92
CA LYS A 140 -13.17 22.18 -8.82
C LYS A 140 -13.70 20.87 -9.37
N ILE A 141 -12.98 19.78 -9.11
CA ILE A 141 -13.31 18.46 -9.60
C ILE A 141 -13.50 17.49 -8.44
N VAL A 142 -14.56 16.70 -8.54
CA VAL A 142 -14.91 15.64 -7.62
C VAL A 142 -14.75 14.33 -8.37
N ALA A 143 -13.71 13.56 -8.06
CA ALA A 143 -13.45 12.24 -8.65
C ALA A 143 -14.09 11.16 -7.76
N LEU A 144 -15.17 10.54 -8.25
CA LEU A 144 -15.86 9.48 -7.51
C LEU A 144 -15.21 8.12 -7.81
N MET A 145 -14.61 7.48 -6.80
CA MET A 145 -13.89 6.22 -6.94
C MET A 145 -14.64 5.07 -6.23
N MET A 146 -15.11 4.11 -7.02
CA MET A 146 -15.67 2.85 -6.51
C MET A 146 -15.50 1.66 -7.49
N PRO A 147 -15.41 0.41 -6.99
CA PRO A 147 -15.12 0.09 -5.58
C PRO A 147 -13.71 0.57 -5.20
N TRP A 148 -13.44 0.79 -3.92
CA TRP A 148 -12.17 1.42 -3.50
C TRP A 148 -10.92 0.55 -3.78
N HIS A 149 -11.09 -0.78 -3.81
CA HIS A 149 -10.01 -1.77 -3.97
C HIS A 149 -9.73 -2.18 -5.43
N ALA A 150 -10.49 -1.63 -6.38
CA ALA A 150 -10.27 -1.73 -7.82
C ALA A 150 -11.18 -0.73 -8.54
N PRO A 151 -10.91 0.59 -8.44
CA PRO A 151 -11.87 1.58 -8.90
C PRO A 151 -12.10 1.49 -10.40
N ALA A 152 -13.35 1.25 -10.81
CA ALA A 152 -13.73 1.26 -12.23
C ALA A 152 -13.47 2.62 -12.89
N TYR A 153 -13.36 3.68 -12.08
CA TYR A 153 -12.89 5.00 -12.47
C TYR A 153 -11.52 4.95 -13.16
N LEU A 154 -10.54 4.22 -12.60
CA LEU A 154 -9.17 4.16 -13.12
C LEU A 154 -9.08 3.40 -14.45
N GLU A 155 -10.09 2.60 -14.77
CA GLU A 155 -10.18 1.88 -16.05
C GLU A 155 -10.70 2.76 -17.20
N ARG A 156 -11.05 4.04 -16.97
CA ARG A 156 -11.68 4.90 -17.98
C ARG A 156 -10.73 6.00 -18.45
N SER A 157 -10.33 5.95 -19.72
CA SER A 157 -9.37 6.92 -20.27
C SER A 157 -9.85 8.37 -20.15
N TRP A 158 -11.15 8.62 -20.34
CA TRP A 158 -11.74 9.96 -20.17
C TRP A 158 -11.68 10.46 -18.72
N CYS A 159 -11.95 9.62 -17.73
CA CYS A 159 -11.78 9.97 -16.31
C CYS A 159 -10.31 10.27 -15.99
N MET A 160 -9.39 9.46 -16.55
CA MET A 160 -7.95 9.66 -16.37
C MET A 160 -7.45 10.94 -17.04
N LEU A 161 -8.03 11.36 -18.18
CA LEU A 161 -7.74 12.64 -18.82
C LEU A 161 -8.20 13.83 -17.96
N GLU A 162 -9.40 13.76 -17.38
CA GLU A 162 -9.93 14.80 -16.48
C GLU A 162 -9.02 14.95 -15.26
N LEU A 163 -8.60 13.82 -14.67
CA LEU A 163 -7.68 13.79 -13.54
C LEU A 163 -6.29 14.32 -13.90
N HIS A 164 -5.76 13.94 -15.07
CA HIS A 164 -4.52 14.48 -15.62
C HIS A 164 -4.59 16.00 -15.75
N THR A 165 -5.69 16.51 -16.31
CA THR A 165 -5.89 17.95 -16.48
C THR A 165 -5.94 18.67 -15.12
N ALA A 166 -6.68 18.12 -14.15
CA ALA A 166 -6.75 18.69 -12.80
C ALA A 166 -5.38 18.72 -12.10
N ILE A 167 -4.61 17.62 -12.19
CA ILE A 167 -3.28 17.54 -11.61
C ILE A 167 -2.31 18.53 -12.27
N GLN A 168 -2.38 18.69 -13.60
CA GLN A 168 -1.55 19.67 -14.32
C GLN A 168 -1.86 21.12 -13.93
N LEU A 169 -3.11 21.43 -13.59
CA LEU A 169 -3.51 22.76 -13.12
C LEU A 169 -3.01 23.06 -11.70
N GLY A 170 -2.63 22.04 -10.92
CA GLY A 170 -2.13 22.22 -9.56
C GLY A 170 -3.10 23.01 -8.69
N THR A 171 -2.63 24.09 -8.05
CA THR A 171 -3.45 24.93 -7.17
C THR A 171 -4.55 25.70 -7.89
N ALA A 172 -4.55 25.77 -9.23
CA ALA A 172 -5.64 26.35 -10.00
C ALA A 172 -6.85 25.42 -10.13
N CYS A 173 -6.72 24.14 -9.72
CA CYS A 173 -7.83 23.20 -9.69
C CYS A 173 -7.88 22.42 -8.37
N GLU A 174 -8.97 22.56 -7.63
CA GLU A 174 -9.24 21.78 -6.42
C GLU A 174 -9.69 20.36 -6.82
N LEU A 175 -8.85 19.35 -6.53
CA LEU A 175 -9.15 17.94 -6.78
C LEU A 175 -9.56 17.24 -5.48
N THR A 176 -10.81 16.81 -5.41
CA THR A 176 -11.37 16.03 -4.31
C THR A 176 -11.68 14.61 -4.77
N ILE A 177 -11.13 13.61 -4.10
CA ILE A 177 -11.45 12.19 -4.37
C ILE A 177 -12.49 11.73 -3.35
N LEU A 178 -13.61 11.20 -3.83
CA LEU A 178 -14.69 10.66 -3.01
C LEU A 178 -14.78 9.16 -3.11
N MET A 179 -15.27 8.55 -2.03
CA MET A 179 -15.70 7.17 -1.97
C MET A 179 -17.16 7.16 -1.50
N PRO A 180 -18.02 6.27 -2.04
CA PRO A 180 -19.38 6.13 -1.54
C PRO A 180 -19.41 5.72 -0.06
N PRO A 181 -20.40 6.17 0.74
CA PRO A 181 -20.49 5.81 2.16
C PRO A 181 -20.47 4.30 2.43
N LYS A 182 -21.09 3.51 1.55
CA LYS A 182 -21.07 2.03 1.64
C LYS A 182 -19.68 1.44 1.39
N GLU A 183 -18.92 2.05 0.49
CA GLU A 183 -17.52 1.66 0.23
C GLU A 183 -16.63 2.09 1.38
N GLU A 184 -16.92 3.22 2.02
CA GLU A 184 -16.23 3.76 3.21
C GLU A 184 -16.37 2.85 4.42
N GLU A 185 -17.57 2.30 4.66
CA GLU A 185 -17.81 1.30 5.70
C GLU A 185 -17.01 0.00 5.44
N GLN A 186 -17.06 -0.52 4.21
CA GLN A 186 -16.31 -1.72 3.83
C GLN A 186 -14.80 -1.52 3.92
N TRP A 187 -14.32 -0.36 3.47
CA TRP A 187 -12.94 0.08 3.60
C TRP A 187 -12.51 0.08 5.06
N THR A 188 -13.28 0.72 5.94
CA THR A 188 -13.02 0.81 7.37
C THR A 188 -12.93 -0.58 8.00
N MET A 189 -13.88 -1.47 7.70
CA MET A 189 -13.85 -2.84 8.18
C MET A 189 -12.64 -3.62 7.67
N SER A 190 -12.25 -3.44 6.41
CA SER A 190 -11.07 -4.08 5.82
C SER A 190 -9.77 -3.59 6.47
N LEU A 191 -9.67 -2.28 6.74
CA LEU A 191 -8.55 -1.66 7.45
C LEU A 191 -8.44 -2.18 8.88
N MET A 192 -9.56 -2.23 9.62
CA MET A 192 -9.61 -2.74 10.99
C MET A 192 -9.23 -4.23 11.10
N ASN A 193 -9.42 -5.00 10.03
CA ASN A 193 -9.08 -6.42 9.98
C ASN A 193 -7.70 -6.70 9.39
N GLY A 194 -6.96 -5.67 8.96
CA GLY A 194 -5.64 -5.83 8.35
C GLY A 194 -5.65 -6.36 6.91
N ALA A 195 -6.83 -6.66 6.35
CA ALA A 195 -6.96 -7.16 4.97
C ALA A 195 -6.86 -6.03 3.93
N GLY A 196 -7.16 -4.78 4.32
CA GLY A 196 -7.24 -3.65 3.39
C GLY A 196 -5.90 -3.19 2.84
N PHE A 197 -4.77 -3.51 3.49
CA PHE A 197 -3.45 -3.04 3.09
C PHE A 197 -3.05 -3.55 1.71
N GLU A 198 -3.13 -4.86 1.47
CA GLU A 198 -2.79 -5.47 0.19
C GLU A 198 -3.66 -4.93 -0.95
N GLN A 199 -4.94 -4.67 -0.66
CA GLN A 199 -5.89 -4.12 -1.62
C GLN A 199 -5.52 -2.69 -2.03
N ILE A 200 -5.11 -1.84 -1.08
CA ILE A 200 -4.61 -0.49 -1.38
C ILE A 200 -3.31 -0.54 -2.18
N TYR A 201 -2.36 -1.37 -1.73
CA TYR A 201 -1.06 -1.51 -2.40
C TYR A 201 -1.26 -1.95 -3.85
N THR A 202 -2.14 -2.93 -4.07
CA THR A 202 -2.53 -3.42 -5.38
C THR A 202 -3.16 -2.30 -6.21
N THR A 203 -4.19 -1.62 -5.68
CA THR A 203 -4.87 -0.51 -6.35
C THR A 203 -3.89 0.58 -6.78
N ARG A 204 -3.00 1.01 -5.88
CA ARG A 204 -1.97 2.02 -6.17
C ARG A 204 -0.95 1.51 -7.18
N ARG A 205 -0.50 0.26 -7.07
CA ARG A 205 0.50 -0.32 -7.98
C ARG A 205 -0.05 -0.36 -9.41
N GLU A 206 -1.30 -0.78 -9.56
CA GLU A 206 -1.95 -1.05 -10.84
C GLU A 206 -2.58 0.19 -11.48
N ALA A 207 -2.76 1.27 -10.73
CA ALA A 207 -3.18 2.56 -11.26
C ALA A 207 -2.22 3.04 -12.36
N SER A 208 -2.68 3.03 -13.61
CA SER A 208 -1.94 3.51 -14.77
C SER A 208 -2.89 3.98 -15.86
N ILE A 209 -2.55 5.09 -16.52
CA ILE A 209 -3.31 5.54 -17.69
C ILE A 209 -3.19 4.57 -18.87
N SER A 210 -2.10 3.81 -18.94
CA SER A 210 -1.85 2.91 -20.07
C SER A 210 -2.83 1.72 -20.10
N SER A 211 -3.42 1.34 -18.96
CA SER A 211 -4.43 0.28 -18.88
C SER A 211 -5.86 0.80 -19.01
N ALA A 212 -6.06 2.12 -19.00
CA ALA A 212 -7.38 2.74 -19.10
C ALA A 212 -7.96 2.63 -20.52
N ARG A 213 -9.27 2.42 -20.63
CA ARG A 213 -10.00 2.16 -21.88
C ARG A 213 -11.08 3.20 -22.15
N ALA A 214 -11.26 3.53 -23.43
CA ALA A 214 -12.39 4.29 -23.95
C ALA A 214 -13.34 3.38 -24.73
N SER A 215 -14.61 3.78 -24.86
CA SER A 215 -15.58 3.01 -25.64
C SER A 215 -15.31 3.10 -27.14
N VAL A 216 -14.65 4.18 -27.58
CA VAL A 216 -14.13 4.35 -28.94
C VAL A 216 -12.61 4.16 -28.86
N PRO A 217 -12.02 3.14 -29.53
CA PRO A 217 -10.59 2.88 -29.44
C PRO A 217 -9.70 4.06 -29.87
N ALA A 218 -10.14 4.84 -30.86
CA ALA A 218 -9.42 6.03 -31.31
C ALA A 218 -9.28 7.09 -30.21
N ASP A 219 -10.29 7.27 -29.35
CA ASP A 219 -10.24 8.20 -28.21
C ASP A 219 -9.16 7.77 -27.21
N GLN A 220 -9.07 6.47 -26.92
CA GLN A 220 -8.05 5.94 -26.02
C GLN A 220 -6.65 6.31 -26.54
N GLU A 221 -6.39 6.11 -27.83
CA GLU A 221 -5.09 6.41 -28.40
C GLU A 221 -4.79 7.92 -28.44
N ASN A 222 -5.79 8.74 -28.78
CA ASN A 222 -5.66 10.19 -28.75
C ASN A 222 -5.35 10.70 -27.34
N ILE A 223 -6.00 10.15 -26.30
CA ILE A 223 -5.74 10.51 -24.89
C ILE A 223 -4.31 10.12 -24.49
N LEU A 224 -3.85 8.91 -24.84
CA LEU A 224 -2.48 8.50 -24.55
C LEU A 224 -1.47 9.41 -25.25
N ARG A 225 -1.71 9.77 -26.52
CA ARG A 225 -0.87 10.72 -27.27
C ARG A 225 -0.84 12.10 -26.62
N LEU A 226 -1.96 12.57 -26.06
CA LEU A 226 -2.04 13.85 -25.37
C LEU A 226 -1.22 13.87 -24.07
N VAL A 227 -1.29 12.79 -23.29
CA VAL A 227 -0.47 12.68 -22.06
C VAL A 227 1.01 12.51 -22.40
N ASP A 228 1.31 11.76 -23.46
CA ASP A 228 2.69 11.59 -23.95
C ASP A 228 3.30 12.90 -24.49
N SER A 229 2.51 13.77 -25.14
CA SER A 229 2.98 15.08 -25.61
C SER A 229 3.13 16.13 -24.50
N GLY A 230 2.50 15.90 -23.35
CA GLY A 230 2.61 16.72 -22.15
C GLY A 230 3.76 16.27 -21.25
N GLN A 231 3.44 15.90 -20.01
CA GLN A 231 4.42 15.51 -19.00
C GLN A 231 4.91 14.05 -19.13
N GLY A 232 4.29 13.27 -20.02
CA GLY A 232 4.53 11.84 -20.20
C GLY A 232 3.77 10.96 -19.22
N ARG A 233 3.38 9.76 -19.67
CA ARG A 233 2.59 8.80 -18.87
C ARG A 233 3.25 8.38 -17.57
N ARG A 234 4.58 8.19 -17.57
CA ARG A 234 5.32 7.78 -16.35
C ARG A 234 5.18 8.81 -15.22
N LEU A 235 5.28 10.10 -15.55
CA LEU A 235 5.18 11.17 -14.56
C LEU A 235 3.73 11.33 -14.08
N PHE A 236 2.76 11.22 -15.00
CA PHE A 236 1.35 11.22 -14.64
C PHE A 236 0.99 10.06 -13.71
N ASP A 237 1.38 8.83 -14.04
CA ASP A 237 1.12 7.65 -13.21
C ASP A 237 1.75 7.82 -11.82
N ALA A 238 2.96 8.39 -11.72
CA ALA A 238 3.58 8.69 -10.44
C ALA A 238 2.82 9.75 -9.61
N GLN A 239 2.28 10.79 -10.26
CA GLN A 239 1.44 11.80 -9.59
C GLN A 239 0.10 11.20 -9.14
N LEU A 240 -0.58 10.47 -10.01
CA LEU A 240 -1.80 9.73 -9.70
C LEU A 240 -1.62 8.84 -8.45
N LYS A 241 -0.55 8.04 -8.43
CA LYS A 241 -0.25 7.15 -7.31
C LYS A 241 0.00 7.89 -6.00
N ARG A 242 0.55 9.12 -6.06
CA ARG A 242 0.71 10.00 -4.90
C ARG A 242 -0.63 10.57 -4.43
N HIS A 243 -1.50 10.99 -5.35
CA HIS A 243 -2.84 11.46 -5.00
C HIS A 243 -3.70 10.34 -4.37
N LEU A 244 -3.67 9.13 -4.95
CA LEU A 244 -4.35 7.96 -4.37
C LEU A 244 -3.82 7.64 -2.97
N GLN A 245 -2.49 7.65 -2.78
CA GLN A 245 -1.88 7.46 -1.47
C GLN A 245 -2.35 8.52 -0.47
N SER A 246 -2.28 9.80 -0.82
CA SER A 246 -2.73 10.90 0.05
C SER A 246 -4.20 10.76 0.42
N TRP A 247 -5.05 10.38 -0.52
CA TRP A 247 -6.46 10.13 -0.29
C TRP A 247 -6.69 8.97 0.70
N PHE A 248 -6.09 7.80 0.48
CA PHE A 248 -6.23 6.67 1.40
C PHE A 248 -5.73 7.02 2.82
N LEU A 249 -4.63 7.76 2.93
CA LEU A 249 -4.09 8.20 4.22
C LEU A 249 -5.02 9.19 4.92
N HIS A 250 -5.56 10.17 4.19
CA HIS A 250 -6.50 11.14 4.75
C HIS A 250 -7.80 10.45 5.22
N SER A 251 -8.37 9.58 4.39
CA SER A 251 -9.53 8.78 4.75
C SER A 251 -9.25 7.92 5.98
N ALA A 252 -8.14 7.19 6.05
CA ALA A 252 -7.78 6.39 7.22
C ALA A 252 -7.70 7.22 8.52
N SER A 253 -7.03 8.37 8.46
CA SER A 253 -6.85 9.27 9.61
C SER A 253 -8.17 9.84 10.14
N LYS A 254 -9.09 10.24 9.25
CA LYS A 254 -10.42 10.73 9.63
C LYS A 254 -11.20 9.67 10.42
N HIS A 255 -11.19 8.42 9.96
CA HIS A 255 -11.96 7.34 10.59
C HIS A 255 -11.48 6.97 11.99
N VAL A 256 -10.18 7.07 12.26
CA VAL A 256 -9.65 6.81 13.60
C VAL A 256 -10.36 7.70 14.62
N GLN A 257 -10.55 8.98 14.30
CA GLN A 257 -11.19 9.95 15.21
C GLN A 257 -12.67 9.62 15.49
N GLU A 258 -13.34 8.95 14.56
CA GLU A 258 -14.78 8.64 14.60
C GLU A 258 -15.11 7.26 15.22
N LEU A 259 -14.11 6.46 15.64
CA LEU A 259 -14.29 5.08 16.15
C LEU A 259 -13.92 4.90 17.64
N PRO A 260 -14.75 5.38 18.61
CA PRO A 260 -14.42 5.30 20.04
C PRO A 260 -14.21 3.88 20.58
N LEU A 261 -15.00 2.89 20.12
CA LEU A 261 -15.03 1.54 20.71
C LEU A 261 -13.86 0.63 20.27
N LYS A 262 -13.14 0.98 19.19
CA LYS A 262 -12.00 0.21 18.67
C LYS A 262 -10.79 1.10 18.39
N MET A 263 -10.69 2.21 19.13
CA MET A 263 -9.72 3.28 18.90
C MET A 263 -8.27 2.77 18.84
N LEU A 264 -7.86 1.90 19.77
CA LEU A 264 -6.50 1.36 19.80
C LEU A 264 -6.17 0.51 18.57
N LYS A 265 -7.06 -0.40 18.22
CA LYS A 265 -6.93 -1.21 17.00
C LYS A 265 -6.85 -0.30 15.77
N ALA A 266 -7.72 0.70 15.68
CA ALA A 266 -7.74 1.64 14.56
C ALA A 266 -6.42 2.43 14.46
N CYS A 267 -5.95 3.00 15.57
CA CYS A 267 -4.67 3.71 15.63
C CYS A 267 -3.51 2.82 15.21
N SER A 268 -3.47 1.55 15.67
CA SER A 268 -2.41 0.61 15.29
C SER A 268 -2.41 0.31 13.79
N GLN A 269 -3.58 0.05 13.18
CA GLN A 269 -3.67 -0.25 11.75
C GLN A 269 -3.37 0.99 10.90
N VAL A 270 -3.89 2.16 11.25
CA VAL A 270 -3.62 3.39 10.50
C VAL A 270 -2.18 3.84 10.66
N GLY A 271 -1.60 3.73 11.86
CA GLY A 271 -0.17 3.98 12.09
C GLY A 271 0.72 3.06 11.26
N LYS A 272 0.38 1.76 11.17
CA LYS A 272 1.06 0.81 10.29
C LYS A 272 0.94 1.21 8.82
N LEU A 273 -0.23 1.70 8.38
CA LEU A 273 -0.47 2.12 6.99
C LEU A 273 0.38 3.34 6.63
N LEU A 274 0.35 4.36 7.48
CA LEU A 274 1.15 5.57 7.36
C LEU A 274 2.65 5.24 7.35
N SER A 275 3.09 4.36 8.24
CA SER A 275 4.47 3.85 8.26
C SER A 275 4.89 3.19 6.96
N ALA A 276 4.00 2.39 6.37
CA ALA A 276 4.27 1.66 5.15
C ALA A 276 4.26 2.57 3.89
N PHE A 277 3.67 3.76 4.02
CA PHE A 277 3.72 4.86 3.05
C PHE A 277 4.79 5.92 3.34
N SER A 278 5.68 5.67 4.32
CA SER A 278 6.75 6.57 4.75
C SER A 278 6.28 7.90 5.37
N SER A 279 5.00 8.00 5.75
CA SER A 279 4.42 9.11 6.53
C SER A 279 4.66 8.87 8.02
N LEU A 280 5.93 8.94 8.43
CA LEU A 280 6.36 8.54 9.78
C LEU A 280 5.87 9.49 10.89
N ASP A 281 5.78 10.79 10.61
CA ASP A 281 5.34 11.80 11.58
C ASP A 281 3.84 11.68 11.86
N GLU A 282 3.01 11.56 10.82
CA GLU A 282 1.59 11.31 11.00
C GLU A 282 1.33 9.94 11.64
N ALA A 283 2.12 8.91 11.29
CA ALA A 283 2.04 7.59 11.92
C ALA A 283 2.28 7.70 13.43
N ALA A 284 3.36 8.37 13.84
CA ALA A 284 3.66 8.60 15.25
C ALA A 284 2.53 9.34 15.96
N SER A 285 2.02 10.44 15.36
CA SER A 285 0.94 11.23 15.95
C SER A 285 -0.33 10.42 16.20
N ILE A 286 -0.73 9.54 15.27
CA ILE A 286 -1.92 8.70 15.43
C ILE A 286 -1.70 7.61 16.48
N LEU A 287 -0.51 7.02 16.53
CA LEU A 287 -0.16 6.03 17.54
C LEU A 287 -0.10 6.66 18.94
N ASP A 288 0.45 7.86 19.07
CA ASP A 288 0.51 8.62 20.33
C ASP A 288 -0.90 9.01 20.81
N PHE A 289 -1.80 9.39 19.88
CA PHE A 289 -3.20 9.60 20.18
C PHE A 289 -3.87 8.33 20.75
N GLY A 290 -3.67 7.18 20.12
CA GLY A 290 -4.17 5.90 20.64
C GLY A 290 -3.60 5.56 22.01
N LEU A 291 -2.30 5.77 22.24
CA LEU A 291 -1.66 5.55 23.53
C LEU A 291 -2.22 6.46 24.63
N SER A 292 -2.53 7.72 24.32
CA SER A 292 -3.11 8.68 25.27
C SER A 292 -4.56 8.35 25.67
N THR A 293 -5.33 7.76 24.76
CA THR A 293 -6.75 7.40 24.98
C THR A 293 -6.92 6.03 25.64
N LYS A 294 -5.88 5.18 25.62
CA LYS A 294 -5.84 3.85 26.24
C LYS A 294 -6.28 3.86 27.72
N THR A 295 -5.87 4.87 28.49
CA THR A 295 -6.12 4.95 29.94
C THR A 295 -7.62 5.00 30.27
N SER A 296 -8.41 5.62 29.40
CA SER A 296 -9.88 5.67 29.52
C SER A 296 -10.57 4.36 29.12
N LEU A 297 -9.90 3.49 28.36
CA LEU A 297 -10.43 2.20 27.92
C LEU A 297 -10.08 1.06 28.90
N ILE A 298 -8.90 1.11 29.53
CA ILE A 298 -8.49 0.14 30.56
C ILE A 298 -9.45 0.15 31.77
N THR A 299 -9.99 1.31 32.13
CA THR A 299 -11.01 1.45 33.18
C THR A 299 -12.39 0.90 32.76
N TRP A 300 -12.65 0.74 31.47
CA TRP A 300 -13.95 0.28 30.93
C TRP A 300 -14.00 -1.24 30.68
N HIS A 301 -12.88 -1.87 30.31
CA HIS A 301 -12.80 -3.28 29.91
C HIS A 301 -12.40 -4.28 31.00
N ALA A 302 -12.63 -3.97 32.27
CA ALA A 302 -12.30 -4.87 33.38
C ALA A 302 -13.33 -6.01 33.65
N GLN A 303 -14.22 -6.33 32.69
CA GLN A 303 -15.40 -7.17 32.95
C GLN A 303 -15.24 -8.66 32.62
N SER A 304 -14.31 -9.06 31.74
CA SER A 304 -14.04 -10.48 31.42
C SER A 304 -12.57 -10.76 31.05
N GLN A 305 -12.11 -12.01 31.21
CA GLN A 305 -10.76 -12.42 30.81
C GLN A 305 -10.51 -12.21 29.30
N GLN A 306 -11.50 -12.55 28.46
CA GLN A 306 -11.43 -12.34 27.01
C GLN A 306 -11.19 -10.86 26.65
N SER A 307 -11.87 -9.92 27.32
CA SER A 307 -11.67 -8.49 27.08
C SER A 307 -10.28 -7.98 27.48
N ARG A 308 -9.62 -8.64 28.44
CA ARG A 308 -8.23 -8.33 28.81
C ARG A 308 -7.23 -8.83 27.78
N ASP A 309 -7.45 -10.01 27.23
CA ASP A 309 -6.57 -10.59 26.21
C ASP A 309 -6.64 -9.79 24.89
N GLU A 310 -7.85 -9.40 24.47
CA GLU A 310 -8.05 -8.52 23.30
C GLU A 310 -7.39 -7.15 23.51
N MET A 311 -7.54 -6.56 24.70
CA MET A 311 -6.87 -5.30 25.06
C MET A 311 -5.35 -5.44 25.02
N ALA A 312 -4.80 -6.51 25.58
CA ALA A 312 -3.36 -6.75 25.58
C ALA A 312 -2.79 -6.85 24.15
N ILE A 313 -3.54 -7.47 23.23
CA ILE A 313 -3.15 -7.54 21.82
C ILE A 313 -3.07 -6.13 21.21
N ASP A 314 -4.09 -5.31 21.39
CA ASP A 314 -4.15 -3.97 20.81
C ASP A 314 -3.08 -3.04 21.43
N VAL A 315 -2.87 -3.13 22.75
CA VAL A 315 -1.81 -2.40 23.47
C VAL A 315 -0.43 -2.81 22.98
N GLY A 316 -0.15 -4.11 22.87
CA GLY A 316 1.16 -4.55 22.38
C GLY A 316 1.39 -4.19 20.91
N ASN A 317 0.35 -4.24 20.06
CA ASN A 317 0.45 -3.83 18.66
C ASN A 317 0.73 -2.33 18.52
N ILE A 318 0.06 -1.45 19.29
CA ILE A 318 0.29 -0.01 19.17
C ILE A 318 1.71 0.39 19.63
N TRP A 319 2.22 -0.21 20.72
CA TRP A 319 3.61 -0.01 21.14
C TRP A 319 4.62 -0.57 20.13
N HIS A 320 4.31 -1.73 19.55
CA HIS A 320 5.14 -2.32 18.51
C HIS A 320 5.29 -1.37 17.31
N GLU A 321 4.16 -0.88 16.78
CA GLU A 321 4.19 0.05 15.65
C GLU A 321 4.87 1.36 16.03
N ARG A 322 4.64 1.89 17.24
CA ARG A 322 5.25 3.16 17.67
C ARG A 322 6.76 3.06 17.80
N GLY A 323 7.27 1.98 18.40
CA GLY A 323 8.72 1.71 18.44
C GLY A 323 9.30 1.43 17.06
N TRP A 324 8.51 0.81 16.17
CA TRP A 324 8.92 0.57 14.78
C TRP A 324 9.09 1.87 13.98
N ILE A 325 8.28 2.90 14.23
CA ILE A 325 8.48 4.23 13.63
C ILE A 325 9.85 4.80 14.01
N GLU A 326 10.23 4.75 15.29
CA GLU A 326 11.54 5.26 15.72
C GLU A 326 12.69 4.42 15.17
N HIS A 327 12.50 3.11 15.10
CA HIS A 327 13.48 2.22 14.47
C HIS A 327 13.70 2.60 13.00
N LYS A 328 12.63 2.84 12.23
CA LYS A 328 12.72 3.33 10.83
C LYS A 328 13.36 4.71 10.68
N ARG A 329 13.36 5.53 11.73
CA ARG A 329 14.07 6.83 11.77
C ARG A 329 15.55 6.69 12.16
N GLY A 330 16.04 5.48 12.43
CA GLY A 330 17.38 5.23 12.97
C GLY A 330 17.53 5.55 14.47
N LEU A 331 16.42 5.86 15.16
CA LEU A 331 16.39 6.24 16.58
C LEU A 331 16.25 4.99 17.47
N HIS A 332 17.22 4.08 17.40
CA HIS A 332 17.14 2.75 18.02
C HIS A 332 17.02 2.77 19.56
N GLN A 333 17.60 3.78 20.23
CA GLN A 333 17.43 3.93 21.68
C GLN A 333 15.98 4.25 22.03
N SER A 334 15.38 5.21 21.33
CA SER A 334 13.96 5.56 21.51
C SER A 334 13.07 4.37 21.19
N ALA A 335 13.35 3.62 20.11
CA ALA A 335 12.62 2.39 19.80
C ALA A 335 12.66 1.37 20.96
N THR A 336 13.84 1.14 21.55
CA THR A 336 14.03 0.26 22.71
C THR A 336 13.23 0.73 23.93
N GLU A 337 13.13 2.04 24.17
CA GLU A 337 12.32 2.63 25.24
C GLU A 337 10.83 2.34 25.00
N PHE A 338 10.30 2.61 23.80
CA PHE A 338 8.92 2.28 23.43
C PHE A 338 8.58 0.79 23.63
N TYR A 339 9.45 -0.11 23.18
CA TYR A 339 9.23 -1.54 23.36
C TYR A 339 9.28 -1.96 24.84
N THR A 340 10.16 -1.34 25.63
CA THR A 340 10.27 -1.61 27.07
C THR A 340 9.02 -1.16 27.81
N THR A 341 8.53 0.06 27.53
CA THR A 341 7.27 0.55 28.10
C THR A 341 6.10 -0.36 27.73
N GLY A 342 6.02 -0.80 26.47
CA GLY A 342 4.98 -1.74 26.04
C GLY A 342 5.05 -3.08 26.78
N LEU A 343 6.24 -3.62 27.02
CA LEU A 343 6.41 -4.86 27.79
C LEU A 343 6.02 -4.71 29.26
N ASP A 344 6.36 -3.58 29.87
CA ASP A 344 5.98 -3.29 31.26
C ASP A 344 4.46 -3.13 31.40
N GLU A 345 3.79 -2.55 30.41
CA GLU A 345 2.32 -2.47 30.39
C GLU A 345 1.66 -3.83 30.18
N LEU A 346 2.17 -4.67 29.27
CA LEU A 346 1.67 -6.04 29.13
C LEU A 346 1.85 -6.82 30.42
N ARG A 347 2.94 -6.60 31.17
CA ARG A 347 3.13 -7.19 32.49
C ARG A 347 2.06 -6.74 33.49
N GLN A 348 1.71 -5.46 33.50
CA GLN A 348 0.63 -4.93 34.35
C GLN A 348 -0.75 -5.50 33.99
N LEU A 349 -0.97 -5.81 32.71
CA LEU A 349 -2.19 -6.47 32.23
C LEU A 349 -2.20 -7.99 32.48
N GLY A 350 -1.11 -8.57 33.00
CA GLY A 350 -0.96 -10.02 33.16
C GLY A 350 -0.78 -10.77 31.83
N ALA A 351 -0.36 -10.08 30.78
CA ALA A 351 -0.26 -10.57 29.41
C ALA A 351 1.19 -10.61 28.88
N SER A 352 2.17 -10.74 29.77
CA SER A 352 3.60 -10.86 29.41
C SER A 352 3.86 -12.00 28.43
N ASP A 353 3.18 -13.13 28.64
CA ASP A 353 3.35 -14.36 27.84
C ASP A 353 2.40 -14.40 26.63
N SER A 354 1.86 -13.25 26.22
CA SER A 354 1.01 -13.14 25.03
C SER A 354 1.83 -13.06 23.74
N ILE A 355 1.17 -13.31 22.61
CA ILE A 355 1.76 -13.12 21.27
C ILE A 355 2.22 -11.68 21.06
N ALA A 356 1.54 -10.70 21.66
CA ALA A 356 1.94 -9.30 21.60
C ALA A 356 3.24 -9.06 22.38
N GLY A 357 3.41 -9.71 23.54
CA GLY A 357 4.66 -9.72 24.30
C GLY A 357 5.83 -10.31 23.52
N CYS A 358 5.61 -11.45 22.85
CA CYS A 358 6.59 -12.05 21.93
C CYS A 358 7.04 -11.08 20.82
N LYS A 359 6.09 -10.37 20.19
CA LYS A 359 6.40 -9.37 19.15
C LYS A 359 7.27 -8.23 19.69
N LEU A 360 6.93 -7.69 20.86
CA LEU A 360 7.68 -6.59 21.48
C LEU A 360 9.10 -7.02 21.88
N LEU A 361 9.26 -8.21 22.47
CA LEU A 361 10.58 -8.77 22.82
C LEU A 361 11.48 -8.89 21.58
N ARG A 362 10.93 -9.46 20.49
CA ARG A 362 11.67 -9.57 19.23
C ARG A 362 12.04 -8.21 18.65
N ALA A 363 11.12 -7.26 18.66
CA ALA A 363 11.37 -5.93 18.13
C ALA A 363 12.44 -5.18 18.95
N ARG A 364 12.39 -5.31 20.28
CA ARG A 364 13.41 -4.75 21.18
C ARG A 364 14.79 -5.37 20.96
N ALA A 365 14.86 -6.70 20.87
CA ALA A 365 16.11 -7.39 20.60
C ALA A 365 16.77 -6.91 19.29
N ARG A 366 15.98 -6.70 18.23
CA ARG A 366 16.48 -6.15 16.96
C ARG A 366 16.96 -4.71 17.09
N ALA A 367 16.19 -3.86 17.77
CA ALA A 367 16.59 -2.47 18.02
C ALA A 367 17.88 -2.36 18.84
N LEU A 368 18.09 -3.25 19.83
CA LEU A 368 19.30 -3.29 20.67
C LEU A 368 20.57 -3.54 19.86
N VAL A 369 20.50 -4.43 18.86
CA VAL A 369 21.66 -4.74 18.00
C VAL A 369 21.70 -3.93 16.72
N ARG A 370 20.77 -2.95 16.57
CA ARG A 370 20.63 -2.12 15.37
C ARG A 370 20.50 -2.95 14.09
N ASP A 371 19.83 -4.10 14.21
CA ASP A 371 19.52 -4.96 13.08
C ASP A 371 18.41 -4.31 12.26
N GLU A 372 18.76 -3.76 11.11
CA GLU A 372 17.77 -3.30 10.16
C GLU A 372 17.08 -4.48 9.47
N PRO A 373 15.77 -4.39 9.21
CA PRO A 373 15.14 -5.27 8.23
C PRO A 373 15.85 -5.05 6.89
N ASP A 374 16.49 -6.08 6.36
CA ASP A 374 17.02 -6.05 5.00
C ASP A 374 18.32 -5.23 4.78
N GLU A 375 19.17 -5.02 5.79
CA GLU A 375 20.58 -4.62 5.58
C GLU A 375 21.58 -5.78 5.72
N PHE A 376 22.72 -5.67 5.02
CA PHE A 376 23.77 -6.70 5.04
C PHE A 376 24.31 -6.85 6.47
N PHE A 377 25.05 -7.93 6.76
CA PHE A 377 25.94 -7.94 7.92
C PHE A 377 26.74 -6.64 7.93
N SER A 378 26.42 -5.72 8.84
CA SER A 378 27.24 -4.54 9.05
C SER A 378 28.42 -4.97 9.91
N ASP A 379 29.60 -4.40 9.67
CA ASP A 379 30.79 -4.59 10.53
C ASP A 379 30.57 -3.99 11.95
N HIS A 380 29.34 -3.58 12.28
CA HIS A 380 28.97 -3.06 13.57
C HIS A 380 28.80 -4.21 14.57
N CYS A 381 29.78 -4.36 15.45
CA CYS A 381 29.62 -5.18 16.64
C CYS A 381 28.86 -4.36 17.71
N PRO A 382 27.64 -4.76 18.11
CA PRO A 382 26.93 -4.08 19.18
C PRO A 382 27.66 -4.28 20.53
N PRO A 383 27.41 -3.42 21.53
CA PRO A 383 27.94 -3.62 22.88
C PRO A 383 27.56 -5.00 23.42
N ALA A 384 28.49 -5.68 24.08
CA ALA A 384 28.26 -7.03 24.63
C ALA A 384 27.02 -7.09 25.54
N THR A 385 26.77 -6.02 26.31
CA THR A 385 25.59 -5.89 27.18
C THR A 385 24.27 -5.88 26.40
N ASP A 386 24.25 -5.27 25.22
CA ASP A 386 23.05 -5.17 24.40
C ASP A 386 22.82 -6.47 23.62
N LEU A 387 23.89 -7.12 23.18
CA LEU A 387 23.85 -8.46 22.58
C LEU A 387 23.30 -9.51 23.56
N GLU A 388 23.73 -9.48 24.83
CA GLU A 388 23.20 -10.38 25.87
C GLU A 388 21.73 -10.11 26.19
N LYS A 389 21.30 -8.84 26.22
CA LYS A 389 19.88 -8.49 26.38
C LYS A 389 19.05 -8.97 25.19
N ALA A 390 19.53 -8.75 23.96
CA ALA A 390 18.84 -9.18 22.75
C ALA A 390 18.67 -10.70 22.69
N LEU A 391 19.68 -11.47 23.10
CA LEU A 391 19.57 -12.92 23.20
C LEU A 391 18.52 -13.37 24.22
N ARG A 392 18.52 -12.76 25.41
CA ARG A 392 17.50 -13.06 26.44
C ARG A 392 16.09 -12.77 25.95
N ASP A 393 15.90 -11.64 25.29
CA ASP A 393 14.60 -11.25 24.72
C ASP A 393 14.15 -12.21 23.62
N MET A 394 15.03 -12.60 22.70
CA MET A 394 14.70 -13.56 21.65
C MET A 394 14.41 -14.97 22.19
N GLN A 395 15.14 -15.40 23.22
CA GLN A 395 14.87 -16.67 23.90
C GLN A 395 13.52 -16.66 24.61
N ALA A 396 13.21 -15.58 25.36
CA ALA A 396 11.91 -15.42 25.98
C ALA A 396 10.78 -15.40 24.93
N ALA A 397 10.98 -14.72 23.80
CA ALA A 397 10.02 -14.72 22.71
C ALA A 397 9.79 -16.12 22.12
N LEU A 398 10.85 -16.93 21.98
CA LEU A 398 10.75 -18.31 21.51
C LEU A 398 10.00 -19.21 22.51
N GLU A 399 10.26 -19.07 23.81
CA GLU A 399 9.56 -19.84 24.85
C GLU A 399 8.08 -19.50 24.91
N ILE A 400 7.71 -18.23 24.72
CA ILE A 400 6.30 -17.83 24.54
C ILE A 400 5.70 -18.56 23.34
N LEU A 401 6.36 -18.55 22.17
CA LEU A 401 5.82 -19.23 20.98
C LEU A 401 5.66 -20.73 21.20
N LYS A 402 6.60 -21.40 21.87
CA LYS A 402 6.49 -22.82 22.23
C LYS A 402 5.32 -23.07 23.18
N GLY A 403 5.13 -22.23 24.19
CA GLY A 403 4.02 -22.32 25.14
C GLY A 403 2.65 -22.24 24.46
N HIS A 404 2.55 -21.49 23.34
CA HIS A 404 1.34 -21.39 22.52
C HIS A 404 1.28 -22.40 21.36
N GLY A 405 2.30 -23.27 21.19
CA GLY A 405 2.36 -24.21 20.06
C GLY A 405 2.58 -23.54 18.69
N LEU A 406 3.14 -22.33 18.66
CA LEU A 406 3.34 -21.50 17.46
C LEU A 406 4.80 -21.49 16.95
N GLN A 407 5.67 -22.32 17.50
CA GLN A 407 7.08 -22.40 17.09
C GLN A 407 7.27 -22.86 15.63
N ASP A 408 6.29 -23.58 15.07
CA ASP A 408 6.31 -24.08 13.69
C ASP A 408 5.48 -23.20 12.74
N THR A 409 5.28 -21.93 13.11
CA THR A 409 4.63 -20.90 12.28
C THR A 409 5.65 -19.92 11.70
N GLU A 410 5.24 -19.05 10.78
CA GLU A 410 6.13 -17.99 10.26
C GLU A 410 6.67 -17.08 11.38
N GLU A 411 5.96 -16.93 12.51
CA GLU A 411 6.50 -16.21 13.66
C GLU A 411 7.64 -16.97 14.35
N GLY A 412 7.55 -18.30 14.45
CA GLY A 412 8.68 -19.13 14.90
C GLY A 412 9.88 -19.02 13.97
N ALA A 413 9.66 -19.09 12.66
CA ALA A 413 10.73 -18.96 11.66
C ALA A 413 11.46 -17.61 11.75
N LYS A 414 10.74 -16.51 11.96
CA LYS A 414 11.34 -15.18 12.20
C LYS A 414 12.19 -15.16 13.47
N THR A 415 11.70 -15.76 14.56
CA THR A 415 12.43 -15.82 15.84
C THR A 415 13.72 -16.63 15.71
N TYR A 416 13.67 -17.82 15.11
CA TYR A 416 14.85 -18.64 14.83
C TYR A 416 15.87 -17.90 13.96
N ASN A 417 15.42 -17.24 12.88
CA ASN A 417 16.31 -16.46 12.03
C ASN A 417 17.06 -15.38 12.81
N ASN A 418 16.36 -14.65 13.69
CA ASN A 418 16.97 -13.58 14.45
C ASN A 418 17.90 -14.10 15.56
N LEU A 419 17.58 -15.24 16.18
CA LEU A 419 18.53 -15.95 17.06
C LEU A 419 19.79 -16.34 16.29
N GLY A 420 19.64 -16.86 15.06
CA GLY A 420 20.78 -17.16 14.18
C GLY A 420 21.69 -15.95 13.97
N LEU A 421 21.11 -14.77 13.69
CA LEU A 421 21.85 -13.52 13.57
C LEU A 421 22.59 -13.14 14.86
N LEU A 422 21.93 -13.20 16.01
CA LEU A 422 22.56 -12.87 17.29
C LEU A 422 23.71 -13.82 17.67
N HIS A 423 23.57 -15.11 17.40
CA HIS A 423 24.66 -16.07 17.60
C HIS A 423 25.82 -15.84 16.63
N SER A 424 25.53 -15.40 15.39
CA SER A 424 26.57 -14.99 14.44
C SER A 424 27.37 -13.79 14.95
N LEU A 425 26.71 -12.78 15.53
CA LEU A 425 27.38 -11.64 16.16
C LEU A 425 28.26 -12.03 17.36
N ARG A 426 27.97 -13.18 18.01
CA ARG A 426 28.83 -13.79 19.04
C ARG A 426 29.93 -14.68 18.49
N SER A 427 30.04 -14.82 17.17
CA SER A 427 30.90 -15.81 16.51
C SER A 427 30.59 -17.27 16.91
N ASP A 428 29.36 -17.52 17.37
CA ASP A 428 28.85 -18.86 17.66
C ASP A 428 28.20 -19.44 16.41
N PHE A 429 29.05 -19.74 15.41
CA PHE A 429 28.61 -20.13 14.08
C PHE A 429 27.88 -21.48 14.05
N ALA A 430 28.18 -22.36 15.01
CA ALA A 430 27.49 -23.65 15.14
C ALA A 430 26.02 -23.47 15.52
N VAL A 431 25.75 -22.75 16.62
CA VAL A 431 24.37 -22.47 17.04
C VAL A 431 23.66 -21.57 16.04
N SER A 432 24.37 -20.61 15.45
CA SER A 432 23.84 -19.76 14.38
C SER A 432 23.29 -20.58 13.21
N ALA A 433 24.07 -21.56 12.73
CA ALA A 433 23.66 -22.45 11.64
C ALA A 433 22.44 -23.32 12.02
N GLU A 434 22.39 -23.85 13.24
CA GLU A 434 21.24 -24.63 13.73
C GLU A 434 19.94 -23.80 13.75
N MET A 435 20.02 -22.55 14.21
CA MET A 435 18.89 -21.64 14.25
C MET A 435 18.40 -21.27 12.84
N PHE A 436 19.31 -20.99 11.91
CA PHE A 436 18.94 -20.75 10.51
C PHE A 436 18.33 -21.99 9.86
N GLU A 437 18.82 -23.19 10.18
CA GLU A 437 18.25 -24.46 9.71
C GLU A 437 16.83 -24.65 10.25
N ALA A 438 16.58 -24.37 11.53
CA ALA A 438 15.26 -24.39 12.13
C ALA A 438 14.29 -23.43 11.41
N ALA A 439 14.74 -22.20 11.15
CA ALA A 439 13.95 -21.23 10.38
C ALA A 439 13.62 -21.73 8.97
N GLY A 440 14.59 -22.37 8.29
CA GLY A 440 14.41 -22.97 6.97
C GLY A 440 13.38 -24.10 6.98
N ARG A 441 13.49 -25.05 7.93
CA ARG A 441 12.54 -26.16 8.08
C ARG A 441 11.11 -25.68 8.25
N VAL A 442 10.88 -24.69 9.11
CA VAL A 442 9.54 -24.12 9.33
C VAL A 442 8.99 -23.53 8.03
N ARG A 443 9.79 -22.76 7.28
CA ARG A 443 9.34 -22.14 6.01
C ARG A 443 9.09 -23.14 4.88
N THR A 444 9.80 -24.26 4.88
CA THR A 444 9.50 -25.38 3.99
C THR A 444 8.13 -25.98 4.32
N LEU A 445 7.86 -26.21 5.61
CA LEU A 445 6.58 -26.78 6.08
C LEU A 445 5.40 -25.85 5.79
N THR A 446 5.57 -24.54 5.96
CA THR A 446 4.52 -23.54 5.69
C THR A 446 4.40 -23.15 4.22
N GLY A 447 5.28 -23.66 3.35
CA GLY A 447 5.32 -23.29 1.92
C GLY A 447 5.76 -21.85 1.66
N THR A 448 6.27 -21.11 2.66
CA THR A 448 6.69 -19.72 2.50
C THR A 448 8.12 -19.60 1.94
N LEU A 449 8.89 -20.69 1.90
CA LEU A 449 10.30 -20.66 1.49
C LEU A 449 10.58 -19.96 0.15
N LYS A 450 9.68 -20.13 -0.83
CA LYS A 450 9.82 -19.57 -2.19
C LYS A 450 9.43 -18.10 -2.33
N MET A 451 8.96 -17.44 -1.27
CA MET A 451 8.65 -16.02 -1.32
C MET A 451 9.94 -15.20 -1.49
N PRO A 452 9.98 -14.15 -2.34
CA PRO A 452 11.21 -13.38 -2.60
C PRO A 452 11.90 -12.88 -1.32
N MET A 453 11.14 -12.41 -0.34
CA MET A 453 11.64 -11.97 0.97
C MET A 453 12.39 -13.04 1.79
N ASN A 454 12.27 -14.32 1.43
CA ASN A 454 12.92 -15.44 2.10
C ASN A 454 14.24 -15.88 1.44
N ALA A 455 14.53 -15.44 0.20
CA ALA A 455 15.79 -15.75 -0.48
C ALA A 455 17.02 -15.21 0.27
N ARG A 456 16.92 -14.01 0.86
CA ARG A 456 17.96 -13.46 1.72
C ARG A 456 18.22 -14.29 2.98
N ARG A 457 17.16 -14.91 3.52
CA ARG A 457 17.24 -15.71 4.75
C ARG A 457 17.92 -17.06 4.46
N LEU A 458 17.69 -17.61 3.27
CA LEU A 458 18.48 -18.72 2.73
C LEU A 458 19.95 -18.34 2.53
N TYR A 459 20.23 -17.11 2.09
CA TYR A 459 21.62 -16.62 2.01
C TYR A 459 22.32 -16.61 3.37
N ASN A 460 21.66 -16.10 4.42
CA ASN A 460 22.23 -16.09 5.77
C ASN A 460 22.57 -17.51 6.27
N PHE A 461 21.70 -18.49 5.99
CA PHE A 461 21.97 -19.90 6.28
C PHE A 461 23.23 -20.40 5.55
N GLY A 462 23.32 -20.17 4.24
CA GLY A 462 24.47 -20.57 3.43
C GLY A 462 25.78 -19.93 3.91
N SER A 463 25.79 -18.62 4.15
CA SER A 463 26.98 -17.90 4.61
C SER A 463 27.44 -18.39 5.98
N MET A 464 26.53 -18.67 6.92
CA MET A 464 26.93 -19.18 8.23
C MET A 464 27.49 -20.60 8.19
N ARG A 465 26.95 -21.46 7.31
CA ARG A 465 27.52 -22.78 7.08
C ARG A 465 28.94 -22.69 6.55
N LEU A 466 29.21 -21.80 5.59
CA LEU A 466 30.56 -21.57 5.06
C LEU A 466 31.52 -21.07 6.15
N LYS A 467 31.09 -20.11 6.99
CA LYS A 467 31.89 -19.66 8.15
C LYS A 467 32.12 -20.75 9.19
N GLN A 468 31.13 -21.60 9.46
CA GLN A 468 31.28 -22.78 10.31
C GLN A 468 32.31 -23.76 9.70
N GLY A 469 32.23 -24.01 8.38
CA GLY A 469 33.16 -24.86 7.65
C GLY A 469 34.61 -24.37 7.76
N ARG A 470 34.84 -23.06 7.62
CA ARG A 470 36.18 -22.45 7.79
C ARG A 470 36.81 -22.69 9.17
N ILE A 471 36.01 -22.93 10.20
CA ILE A 471 36.47 -23.10 11.59
C ILE A 471 36.38 -24.58 12.03
N ALA A 472 35.73 -25.44 11.25
CA ALA A 472 35.47 -26.84 11.56
C ALA A 472 36.45 -27.81 10.87
N ARG A 473 36.41 -29.08 11.25
CA ARG A 473 37.19 -30.18 10.63
C ARG A 473 36.60 -30.57 9.26
N GLU A 474 37.44 -31.16 8.41
CA GLU A 474 37.19 -31.59 7.02
C GLU A 474 35.75 -32.03 6.68
N ALA A 475 35.12 -32.93 7.45
CA ALA A 475 33.78 -33.45 7.14
C ALA A 475 32.65 -32.40 7.20
N LEU A 476 32.83 -31.30 7.94
CA LEU A 476 31.85 -30.21 8.02
C LEU A 476 32.02 -29.19 6.89
N GLN A 477 33.19 -29.17 6.23
CA GLN A 477 33.50 -28.28 5.11
C GLN A 477 32.77 -28.71 3.83
N GLU A 478 32.80 -30.01 3.49
CA GLU A 478 32.06 -30.53 2.33
C GLU A 478 30.55 -30.29 2.47
N LYS A 479 29.99 -30.48 3.68
CA LYS A 479 28.58 -30.22 3.96
C LYS A 479 28.26 -28.73 3.82
N ALA A 480 29.12 -27.84 4.31
CA ALA A 480 28.92 -26.39 4.20
C ALA A 480 28.87 -25.91 2.74
N VAL A 481 29.77 -26.44 1.90
CA VAL A 481 29.81 -26.16 0.46
C VAL A 481 28.54 -26.69 -0.23
N SER A 482 28.13 -27.93 0.09
CA SER A 482 26.89 -28.51 -0.46
C SER A 482 25.65 -27.71 -0.08
N ASP A 483 25.55 -27.25 1.17
CA ASP A 483 24.44 -26.42 1.66
C ASP A 483 24.42 -25.06 0.91
N ALA A 484 25.59 -24.44 0.69
CA ALA A 484 25.70 -23.18 -0.05
C ALA A 484 25.33 -23.32 -1.53
N GLN A 485 25.69 -24.44 -2.18
CA GLN A 485 25.27 -24.75 -3.56
C GLN A 485 23.74 -24.89 -3.65
N TYR A 486 23.12 -25.63 -2.73
CA TYR A 486 21.67 -25.80 -2.68
C TYR A 486 20.94 -24.46 -2.48
N VAL A 487 21.44 -23.62 -1.57
CA VAL A 487 20.94 -22.26 -1.34
C VAL A 487 21.05 -21.41 -2.60
N SER A 488 22.21 -21.42 -3.26
CA SER A 488 22.44 -20.66 -4.49
C SER A 488 21.52 -21.12 -5.62
N GLN A 489 21.31 -22.43 -5.77
CA GLN A 489 20.39 -22.97 -6.76
C GLN A 489 18.96 -22.46 -6.55
N THR A 490 18.48 -22.47 -5.30
CA THR A 490 17.15 -21.97 -4.93
C THR A 490 17.04 -20.45 -5.13
N ALA A 491 18.07 -19.68 -4.78
CA ALA A 491 18.11 -18.23 -4.95
C ALA A 491 18.14 -17.80 -6.43
N THR A 492 18.71 -18.62 -7.32
CA THR A 492 18.78 -18.32 -8.77
C THR A 492 17.47 -18.53 -9.54
N GLU A 493 16.38 -18.89 -8.88
CA GLU A 493 15.04 -18.89 -9.48
C GLU A 493 14.49 -17.46 -9.69
N ASP A 494 15.00 -16.48 -8.95
CA ASP A 494 14.61 -15.06 -9.05
C ASP A 494 15.84 -14.18 -9.32
N SER A 495 15.79 -13.42 -10.43
CA SER A 495 16.85 -12.53 -10.90
C SER A 495 17.31 -11.49 -9.86
N GLN A 496 16.46 -11.12 -8.90
CA GLN A 496 16.78 -10.13 -7.88
C GLN A 496 17.87 -10.60 -6.90
N PHE A 497 18.12 -11.91 -6.80
CA PHE A 497 19.06 -12.50 -5.84
C PHE A 497 20.34 -13.04 -6.49
N PHE A 498 20.57 -12.76 -7.77
CA PHE A 498 21.74 -13.23 -8.51
C PHE A 498 23.05 -12.77 -7.87
N THR A 499 23.12 -11.55 -7.35
CA THR A 499 24.29 -11.02 -6.66
C THR A 499 24.65 -11.85 -5.42
N GLN A 500 23.66 -12.11 -4.56
CA GLN A 500 23.83 -12.85 -3.31
C GLN A 500 24.15 -14.33 -3.57
N ALA A 501 23.51 -14.93 -4.57
CA ALA A 501 23.80 -16.28 -5.01
C ALA A 501 25.24 -16.43 -5.53
N ALA A 502 25.77 -15.39 -6.19
CA ALA A 502 27.16 -15.36 -6.65
C ALA A 502 28.16 -15.14 -5.50
N GLU A 503 27.84 -14.34 -4.50
CA GLU A 503 28.70 -14.14 -3.32
C GLU A 503 28.91 -15.45 -2.55
N LEU A 504 27.84 -16.21 -2.29
CA LEU A 504 27.94 -17.52 -1.63
C LEU A 504 28.79 -18.51 -2.42
N LEU A 505 28.62 -18.57 -3.74
CA LEU A 505 29.39 -19.48 -4.58
C LEU A 505 30.87 -19.10 -4.63
N ARG A 506 31.20 -17.79 -4.61
CA ARG A 506 32.60 -17.35 -4.50
C ARG A 506 33.21 -17.77 -3.17
N GLU A 507 32.52 -17.52 -2.06
CA GLU A 507 33.00 -17.92 -0.74
C GLU A 507 33.14 -19.45 -0.61
N ALA A 508 32.24 -20.22 -1.24
CA ALA A 508 32.34 -21.67 -1.31
C ALA A 508 33.53 -22.15 -2.15
N VAL A 509 33.84 -21.49 -3.28
CA VAL A 509 35.03 -21.77 -4.08
C VAL A 509 36.30 -21.48 -3.29
N ASP A 510 36.36 -20.34 -2.60
CA ASP A 510 37.52 -19.97 -1.76
C ASP A 510 37.81 -21.06 -0.72
N ILE A 511 36.77 -21.61 -0.08
CA ILE A 511 36.93 -22.70 0.92
C ILE A 511 37.40 -24.00 0.25
N LEU A 512 36.89 -24.33 -0.93
CA LEU A 512 37.33 -25.55 -1.63
C LEU A 512 38.80 -25.43 -2.07
N GLU A 513 39.21 -24.25 -2.54
CA GLU A 513 40.59 -23.96 -2.97
C GLU A 513 41.56 -23.91 -1.79
N GLU A 514 41.18 -23.28 -0.66
CA GLU A 514 42.01 -23.16 0.55
C GLU A 514 42.37 -24.53 1.16
N TYR A 515 41.49 -25.53 1.01
CA TYR A 515 41.62 -26.84 1.65
C TYR A 515 41.85 -27.99 0.64
N GLU A 516 42.19 -27.70 -0.62
CA GLU A 516 42.48 -28.69 -1.68
C GLU A 516 41.36 -29.75 -1.90
N PHE A 517 40.09 -29.36 -1.74
CA PHE A 517 38.96 -30.29 -1.90
C PHE A 517 38.44 -30.40 -3.34
N LYS A 518 38.27 -31.64 -3.81
CA LYS A 518 37.53 -32.11 -5.00
C LYS A 518 37.31 -31.05 -6.11
N ASP A 519 38.12 -31.14 -7.16
CA ASP A 519 38.01 -30.33 -8.40
C ASP A 519 36.59 -30.28 -8.98
N ASP A 520 35.80 -31.36 -8.83
CA ASP A 520 34.44 -31.46 -9.36
C ASP A 520 33.45 -30.48 -8.70
N LEU A 521 33.55 -30.24 -7.38
CA LEU A 521 32.64 -29.32 -6.68
C LEU A 521 32.99 -27.86 -6.97
N ALA A 522 34.29 -27.55 -7.04
CA ALA A 522 34.78 -26.22 -7.41
C ALA A 522 34.37 -25.88 -8.85
N ALA A 523 34.52 -26.83 -9.78
CA ALA A 523 34.07 -26.69 -11.16
C ALA A 523 32.56 -26.43 -11.28
N LEU A 524 31.73 -27.11 -10.47
CA LEU A 524 30.28 -26.90 -10.45
C LEU A 524 29.91 -25.49 -9.96
N CYS A 525 30.56 -25.01 -8.89
CA CYS A 525 30.37 -23.64 -8.40
C CYS A 525 30.77 -22.60 -9.45
N GLN A 526 31.94 -22.78 -10.09
CA GLN A 526 32.43 -21.89 -11.14
C GLN A 526 31.52 -21.88 -12.38
N GLN A 527 30.99 -23.04 -12.79
CA GLN A 527 30.03 -23.13 -13.89
C GLN A 527 28.75 -22.34 -13.59
N LYS A 528 28.24 -22.43 -12.36
CA LYS A 528 27.05 -21.70 -11.94
C LYS A 528 27.31 -20.19 -11.83
N LEU A 529 28.48 -19.78 -11.34
CA LEU A 529 28.92 -18.37 -11.35
C LEU A 529 28.93 -17.78 -12.77
N ALA A 530 29.47 -18.52 -13.74
CA ALA A 530 29.48 -18.11 -15.15
C ALA A 530 28.05 -17.99 -15.72
N TRP A 531 27.15 -18.91 -15.35
CA TRP A 531 25.74 -18.83 -15.73
C TRP A 531 25.07 -17.57 -15.15
N ILE A 532 25.27 -17.27 -13.86
CA ILE A 532 24.71 -16.07 -13.21
C ILE A 532 25.22 -14.80 -13.91
N ALA A 533 26.53 -14.70 -14.15
CA ALA A 533 27.14 -13.54 -14.80
C ALA A 533 26.56 -13.30 -16.21
N LYS A 534 26.36 -14.38 -16.98
CA LYS A 534 25.72 -14.30 -18.29
C LYS A 534 24.26 -13.83 -18.19
N SER A 535 23.49 -14.37 -17.26
CA SER A 535 22.09 -13.98 -17.05
C SER A 535 21.94 -12.52 -16.60
N MET A 536 22.86 -12.01 -15.76
CA MET A 536 22.89 -10.59 -15.37
C MET A 536 23.23 -9.65 -16.53
N SER A 537 24.05 -10.09 -17.49
CA SER A 537 24.39 -9.29 -18.67
C SER A 537 23.28 -9.18 -19.72
N GLN A 538 22.30 -10.09 -19.67
CA GLN A 538 21.17 -10.16 -20.61
C GLN A 538 19.89 -9.52 -20.06
N ALA A 539 19.83 -9.25 -18.75
CA ALA A 539 18.75 -8.52 -18.12
C ALA A 539 19.11 -7.02 -18.09
N ASP A 540 18.26 -6.17 -18.68
CA ASP A 540 18.30 -4.72 -18.45
C ASP A 540 18.00 -4.44 -16.96
N LEU A 541 19.01 -4.57 -16.11
CA LEU A 541 18.94 -4.24 -14.69
C LEU A 541 18.97 -2.71 -14.53
N PRO A 542 18.16 -2.13 -13.62
CA PRO A 542 18.30 -0.72 -13.28
C PRO A 542 19.72 -0.44 -12.77
N PRO A 543 20.27 0.76 -13.02
CA PRO A 543 21.63 1.07 -12.61
C PRO A 543 21.79 0.87 -11.10
N LYS A 544 22.99 0.42 -10.69
CA LYS A 544 23.42 0.39 -9.30
C LYS A 544 22.89 1.64 -8.57
N GLU A 545 22.17 1.46 -7.47
CA GLU A 545 22.07 2.51 -6.47
C GLU A 545 23.50 2.80 -6.02
N THR A 546 24.10 3.82 -6.63
CA THR A 546 25.21 4.55 -6.03
C THR A 546 24.77 4.91 -4.62
N ARG A 547 25.54 4.45 -3.64
CA ARG A 547 25.46 4.86 -2.24
C ARG A 547 25.11 6.36 -2.19
N LEU A 548 23.87 6.68 -1.82
CA LEU A 548 23.57 7.98 -1.26
C LEU A 548 24.23 7.98 0.12
N VAL A 549 25.51 8.33 0.14
CA VAL A 549 26.12 8.90 1.33
C VAL A 549 25.28 10.14 1.65
N SER A 550 24.66 10.14 2.82
CA SER A 550 24.03 11.32 3.42
C SER A 550 24.92 12.56 3.21
N PRO A 551 24.41 13.68 2.65
CA PRO A 551 25.18 14.92 2.46
C PRO A 551 25.51 15.69 3.75
N GLN A 552 25.75 15.04 4.89
CA GLN A 552 25.97 15.71 6.18
C GLN A 552 27.35 15.49 6.81
N LEU A 553 28.38 15.15 6.03
CA LEU A 553 29.75 15.03 6.56
C LEU A 553 30.82 15.65 5.64
N GLU A 554 30.54 16.85 5.12
CA GLU A 554 31.51 17.72 4.45
C GLU A 554 31.56 19.11 5.12
N ILE A 555 31.87 19.16 6.42
CA ILE A 555 32.43 20.38 7.04
C ILE A 555 33.42 19.93 8.12
N GLN A 556 34.70 20.02 7.79
CA GLN A 556 35.89 20.22 8.65
C GLN A 556 37.05 19.36 8.15
N LEU A 557 37.94 19.98 7.37
CA LEU A 557 39.41 19.91 7.51
C LEU A 557 40.04 20.46 6.22
N GLU A 558 40.18 21.78 6.14
CA GLU A 558 41.28 22.43 5.40
C GLU A 558 41.38 23.89 5.88
N LEU A 559 42.04 24.04 7.02
CA LEU A 559 42.73 25.26 7.44
C LEU A 559 44.16 24.83 7.81
N HIS A 560 45.01 24.74 6.79
CA HIS A 560 46.36 25.30 6.84
C HIS A 560 46.93 25.52 5.44
#